data_AF-J2W0J5-F1
#
_entry.id   AF-J2W0J5-F1
#
_cell.length_a   1.000
_cell.length_b   1.000
_cell.length_c   1.000
_cell.angle_alpha   90.00
_cell.angle_beta   90.00
_cell.angle_gamma   90.00
#
_symmetry.space_group_name_H-M   'P 1'
#
loop_
_entity.id
_entity.type
_entity.pdbx_description
1 polymer ?
#
loop_
_entity_poly.entity_id
_entity_poly.type
_entity_poly.pdbx_seq_one_letter_code
_entity_poly.pdbx_strand_id
1 'polypeptide(L)' 'MSWYAESWQRMDSTYRRTKRDGYDPPAISKAIDESYPYSSRSGYAYKAWLAARKDFFRKHSIPLRRAKRPAPDLLS' A
#
# COMPACT_ATOMS: atom_id res chain seq x y z
N MET A 1 -3.17 -19.69 -6.04
CA MET A 1 -2.36 -18.66 -5.35
C MET A 1 -3.26 -17.97 -4.32
N SER A 2 -2.69 -17.44 -3.23
CA SER A 2 -3.48 -16.72 -2.22
C SER A 2 -3.55 -15.23 -2.55
N TRP A 3 -4.62 -14.56 -2.09
CA TRP A 3 -4.77 -13.09 -2.20
C TRP A 3 -3.55 -12.32 -1.70
N TYR A 4 -2.85 -12.85 -0.69
CA TYR A 4 -1.62 -12.27 -0.16
C TYR A 4 -0.47 -12.33 -1.19
N ALA A 5 -0.26 -13.50 -1.81
CA ALA A 5 0.82 -13.69 -2.78
C ALA A 5 0.61 -12.82 -4.03
N GLU A 6 -0.63 -12.73 -4.52
CA GLU A 6 -0.99 -11.84 -5.63
C GLU A 6 -0.78 -10.37 -5.29
N SER A 7 -1.23 -9.96 -4.10
CA SER A 7 -1.00 -8.59 -3.59
C SER A 7 0.49 -8.27 -3.52
N TRP A 8 1.30 -9.19 -2.99
CA TRP A 8 2.74 -9.03 -2.90
C TRP A 8 3.40 -8.88 -4.28
N GLN A 9 3.04 -9.75 -5.23
CA GLN A 9 3.59 -9.70 -6.58
C GLN A 9 3.25 -8.38 -7.29
N ARG A 10 2.02 -7.87 -7.08
CA ARG A 10 1.60 -6.57 -7.59
C ARG A 10 2.43 -5.43 -6.98
N MET A 11 2.64 -5.44 -5.67
CA MET A 11 3.47 -4.45 -4.98
C MET A 11 4.93 -4.47 -5.45
N ASP A 12 5.53 -5.66 -5.58
CA ASP A 12 6.91 -5.82 -6.06
C ASP A 12 7.07 -5.30 -7.49
N SER A 13 6.12 -5.60 -8.37
CA SER A 13 6.12 -5.11 -9.76
C SER A 13 6.04 -3.58 -9.80
N THR A 14 5.15 -2.97 -9.02
CA THR A 14 5.02 -1.50 -8.91
C THR A 14 6.28 -0.88 -8.28
N TYR A 15 6.85 -1.50 -7.27
CA TYR A 15 8.06 -1.02 -6.60
C TYR A 15 9.26 -1.00 -7.56
N ARG A 16 9.49 -2.08 -8.32
CA ARG A 16 10.60 -2.13 -9.29
C ARG A 16 10.46 -1.07 -10.37
N ARG A 17 9.24 -0.88 -10.88
CA ARG A 17 8.95 0.19 -11.86
C ARG A 17 9.24 1.56 -11.28
N THR A 18 8.67 1.89 -10.12
CA THR A 18 8.83 3.22 -9.50
C THR A 18 10.27 3.50 -9.06
N LYS A 19 11.01 2.47 -8.61
CA LYS A 19 12.45 2.59 -8.34
C LYS A 19 13.27 2.88 -9.59
N ARG A 20 12.99 2.18 -10.70
CA ARG A 20 13.63 2.47 -11.99
C ARG A 20 13.33 3.88 -12.47
N ASP A 21 12.10 4.35 -12.25
CA ASP A 21 11.64 5.67 -12.67
C ASP A 21 12.08 6.78 -11.68
N GLY A 22 12.85 6.46 -10.64
CA GLY A 22 13.46 7.44 -9.72
C GLY A 22 12.51 8.03 -8.66
N TYR A 23 11.42 7.34 -8.32
CA TYR A 23 10.42 7.88 -7.39
C TYR A 23 10.94 7.94 -5.95
N ASP A 24 10.59 9.02 -5.25
CA ASP A 24 10.82 9.14 -3.81
C ASP A 24 9.94 8.16 -3.00
N PRO A 25 10.37 7.76 -1.78
CA PRO A 25 9.61 6.80 -0.96
C PRO A 25 8.13 7.13 -0.74
N PRO A 26 7.71 8.40 -0.53
CA PRO A 26 6.30 8.76 -0.44
C PRO A 26 5.53 8.56 -1.76
N ALA A 27 6.17 8.81 -2.90
CA ALA A 27 5.59 8.61 -4.22
C ALA A 27 5.46 7.12 -4.54
N ILE A 28 6.43 6.30 -4.16
CA ILE A 28 6.36 4.83 -4.21
C ILE A 28 5.17 4.32 -3.38
N SER A 29 5.02 4.80 -2.14
CA SER A 29 3.87 4.43 -1.30
C SER A 29 2.54 4.72 -2.00
N LYS A 30 2.40 5.91 -2.59
CA LYS A 30 1.18 6.31 -3.31
C LYS A 30 0.93 5.42 -4.53
N ALA A 31 1.96 5.16 -5.33
CA ALA A 31 1.85 4.31 -6.52
C ALA A 31 1.44 2.87 -6.17
N ILE A 32 1.97 2.31 -5.08
CA ILE A 32 1.55 0.99 -4.60
C ILE A 32 0.07 1.01 -4.21
N ASP A 33 -0.38 2.01 -3.45
CA ASP A 33 -1.78 2.14 -3.04
C ASP A 33 -2.75 2.28 -4.23
N GLU A 34 -2.35 3.00 -5.27
CA GLU A 34 -3.10 3.17 -6.52
C GLU A 34 -3.10 1.92 -7.39
N SER A 35 -2.10 1.05 -7.25
CA SER A 35 -1.98 -0.20 -8.01
C SER A 35 -2.90 -1.33 -7.53
N TYR A 36 -3.75 -1.07 -6.53
CA TYR A 36 -4.69 -2.03 -5.96
C TYR A 36 -5.53 -2.71 -7.06
N PRO A 37 -5.45 -4.04 -7.22
CA PRO A 37 -5.98 -4.72 -8.40
C PRO A 37 -7.46 -5.10 -8.28
N TYR A 38 -8.05 -5.00 -7.08
CA TYR A 38 -9.41 -5.50 -6.84
C TYR A 38 -10.44 -4.37 -6.93
N SER A 39 -11.67 -4.70 -7.35
CA SER A 39 -12.75 -3.73 -7.58
C SER A 39 -13.26 -3.07 -6.30
N SER A 40 -13.20 -3.76 -5.16
CA SER A 40 -13.68 -3.25 -3.87
C SER A 40 -12.61 -3.29 -2.79
N ARG A 41 -12.58 -2.25 -1.95
CA ARG A 41 -11.75 -2.17 -0.73
C ARG A 41 -12.48 -2.79 0.46
N SER A 42 -12.96 -4.02 0.29
CA SER A 42 -13.71 -4.76 1.30
C SER A 42 -13.41 -6.27 1.21
N GLY A 43 -13.81 -7.02 2.25
CA GLY A 43 -13.67 -8.47 2.28
C GLY A 43 -12.23 -9.00 2.45
N TYR A 44 -12.04 -10.28 2.15
CA TYR A 44 -10.78 -10.99 2.40
C TYR A 44 -9.63 -10.52 1.49
N ALA A 45 -9.90 -10.18 0.24
CA ALA A 45 -8.89 -9.67 -0.70
C ALA A 45 -8.27 -8.36 -0.18
N TYR A 46 -9.10 -7.45 0.32
CA TYR A 46 -8.62 -6.19 0.89
C TYR A 46 -7.82 -6.40 2.19
N LYS A 47 -8.26 -7.30 3.07
CA LYS A 47 -7.50 -7.64 4.29
C LYS A 47 -6.13 -8.24 3.96
N ALA A 48 -6.07 -9.14 2.98
CA ALA A 48 -4.82 -9.73 2.51
C ALA A 48 -3.88 -8.68 1.90
N TRP A 49 -4.43 -7.76 1.11
CA TRP A 49 -3.67 -6.61 0.59
C TRP A 49 -3.09 -5.74 1.70
N LEU A 50 -3.87 -5.38 2.72
CA LEU A 50 -3.38 -4.58 3.84
C LEU A 50 -2.27 -5.29 4.63
N ALA A 51 -2.38 -6.60 4.82
CA ALA A 51 -1.35 -7.41 5.46
C ALA A 51 -0.06 -7.41 4.62
N ALA A 52 -0.15 -7.77 3.33
CA ALA A 52 0.99 -7.76 2.41
C ALA A 52 1.65 -6.38 2.33
N ARG A 53 0.85 -5.32 2.26
CA ARG A 53 1.32 -3.93 2.21
C ARG A 53 2.15 -3.56 3.43
N LYS A 54 1.67 -3.91 4.62
CA LYS A 54 2.36 -3.61 5.88
C LYS A 54 3.75 -4.26 5.91
N ASP A 55 3.82 -5.53 5.55
CA ASP A 55 5.07 -6.29 5.56
C ASP A 55 6.02 -5.84 4.44
N PHE A 56 5.49 -5.56 3.26
CA PHE A 56 6.26 -5.03 2.14
C PHE A 56 6.88 -3.67 2.47
N PHE A 57 6.10 -2.75 3.04
CA PHE A 57 6.59 -1.41 3.38
C PHE A 57 7.68 -1.47 4.44
N ARG A 58 7.50 -2.35 5.44
CA ARG A 58 8.53 -2.61 6.46
C ARG A 58 9.81 -3.17 5.84
N LYS A 59 9.72 -4.12 4.91
CA LYS A 59 10.87 -4.74 4.23
C LYS A 59 11.66 -3.75 3.36
N HIS A 60 10.97 -2.81 2.72
CA HIS A 60 11.58 -1.88 1.76
C HIS A 60 11.81 -0.47 2.33
N SER A 61 11.66 -0.29 3.65
CA SER A 61 11.77 1.01 4.34
C SER A 61 10.91 2.11 3.72
N ILE A 62 9.73 1.74 3.22
CA ILE A 62 8.76 2.69 2.64
C ILE A 62 7.92 3.25 3.79
N PRO A 63 7.74 4.58 3.89
CA PRO A 63 6.90 5.14 4.92
C PRO A 63 5.45 4.70 4.72
N LEU A 64 4.86 4.04 5.72
CA LEU A 64 3.42 3.87 5.75
C LEU A 64 2.79 5.25 5.90
N ARG A 65 2.04 5.69 4.90
CA ARG A 65 1.12 6.82 5.07
C ARG A 65 0.19 6.48 6.22
N ARG A 66 0.41 7.12 7.38
CA ARG A 66 -0.52 7.09 8.49
C ARG A 66 -1.85 7.64 7.97
N ALA A 67 -2.95 6.96 8.28
CA ALA A 67 -4.27 7.58 8.11
C ALA A 67 -4.20 8.93 8.82
N LYS A 68 -4.62 10.02 8.14
CA LYS A 68 -4.75 11.32 8.81
C LYS A 68 -5.60 11.06 10.06
N ARG A 69 -5.07 11.37 11.24
CA ARG A 69 -5.90 11.40 12.45
C ARG A 69 -7.09 12.30 12.10
N PRO A 70 -8.34 11.89 12.40
CA PRO A 70 -9.47 12.80 12.27
C PRO A 70 -9.09 14.09 13.03
N ALA A 71 -9.39 15.24 12.44
CA ALA A 71 -9.16 16.50 13.13
C ALA A 71 -9.85 16.42 14.49
N PRO A 72 -9.23 16.88 15.58
CA PRO A 72 -9.93 16.94 16.86
C PRO A 72 -11.23 17.71 16.64
N ASP A 73 -12.37 17.09 16.93
CA ASP A 73 -13.68 17.72 16.82
C ASP A 73 -13.66 19.02 17.65
N LEU A 74 -13.66 20.17 16.96
CA LEU A 74 -13.77 21.50 17.56
C LEU A 74 -15.23 21.80 17.90
N LEU A 75 -15.82 20.97 18.76
CA LEU A 75 -17.12 21.25 19.38
C LEU A 75 -16.97 21.11 20.89
N SER A 76 -16.51 22.21 21.49
CA SER A 76 -16.70 22.57 22.90
C SER A 76 -17.78 23.63 23.00
#